data_AF-A0A3P4ANF1-F1
#
_entry.id   AF-A0A3P4ANF1-F1
#
_cell.length_a   1.000
_cell.length_b   1.000
_cell.length_c   1.000
_cell.angle_alpha   90.00
_cell.angle_beta   90.00
_cell.angle_gamma   90.00
#
_symmetry.space_group_name_H-M   'P 1'
#
loop_
_entity.id
_entity.type
_entity.pdbx_description
1 polymer ?
#
loop_
_entity_poly.entity_id
_entity_poly.type
_entity_poly.pdbx_seq_one_letter_code
_entity_poly.pdbx_strand_id
1 'polypeptide(L)'
;MDQAVFTGMDGLVIEALGQGPPSAEVLAAELAALARRMDPLAQALGGKVLRFTLATEDREVLAVRVGEFLLGAVVHRGLNRKAVGQELSRIALRLEEAWREG
;
A
#
# COMPACT_ATOMS: atom_id res chain seq x y z
N MET A 1 0.54 -1.73 -14.44
CA MET A 1 0.93 -1.23 -13.11
C MET A 1 2.15 -0.37 -13.35
N ASP A 2 2.13 0.85 -12.85
CA ASP A 2 3.11 1.87 -13.23
C ASP A 2 4.24 1.94 -12.22
N GLN A 3 3.88 1.78 -10.94
CA GLN A 3 4.77 1.81 -9.79
C GLN A 3 4.19 0.93 -8.68
N ALA A 4 5.03 0.21 -7.96
CA ALA A 4 4.70 -0.41 -6.68
C ALA A 4 5.84 -0.22 -5.69
N VAL A 5 5.47 -0.17 -4.42
CA VAL A 5 6.42 0.04 -3.31
C VAL A 5 6.05 -0.85 -2.14
N PHE A 6 7.08 -1.35 -1.48
CA PHE A 6 7.04 -1.86 -0.13
C PHE A 6 7.79 -0.86 0.75
N THR A 7 7.13 -0.36 1.79
CA THR A 7 7.66 0.73 2.63
C THR A 7 7.31 0.51 4.10
N GLY A 8 8.15 1.03 4.99
CA GLY A 8 7.85 1.13 6.41
C GLY A 8 6.84 2.25 6.71
N MET A 9 6.27 2.22 7.92
CA MET A 9 5.43 3.31 8.43
C MET A 9 6.20 4.61 8.66
N ASP A 10 7.51 4.67 8.41
CA ASP A 10 8.34 5.89 8.37
C ASP A 10 8.38 6.55 6.97
N GLY A 11 7.96 5.84 5.93
CA GLY A 11 7.99 6.30 4.54
C GLY A 11 9.31 6.00 3.80
N LEU A 12 10.22 5.23 4.40
CA LEU A 12 11.42 4.75 3.71
C LEU A 12 11.07 3.58 2.79
N VAL A 13 11.61 3.61 1.56
CA VAL A 13 11.44 2.55 0.58
C VAL A 13 12.28 1.34 1.00
N ILE A 14 11.64 0.18 1.09
CA ILE A 14 12.32 -1.12 1.29
C ILE A 14 12.55 -1.78 -0.06
N GLU A 15 11.52 -1.81 -0.90
CA GLU A 15 11.58 -2.34 -2.26
C GLU A 15 10.62 -1.59 -3.17
N ALA A 16 10.96 -1.47 -4.46
CA ALA A 16 10.12 -0.82 -5.45
C ALA A 16 10.23 -1.47 -6.82
N LEU A 17 9.13 -1.48 -7.56
CA LEU A 17 9.02 -2.01 -8.92
C LEU A 17 8.32 -0.99 -9.82
N GLY A 18 8.78 -0.86 -11.06
CA GLY A 18 8.26 0.11 -12.02
C GLY A 18 9.06 1.42 -12.03
N GLN A 19 8.71 2.28 -12.99
CA GLN A 19 9.34 3.59 -13.22
C GLN A 19 8.32 4.67 -13.58
N GLY A 20 7.02 4.42 -13.32
CA GLY A 20 5.96 5.37 -13.60
C GLY A 20 5.77 6.40 -12.47
N PRO A 21 5.03 7.49 -12.72
CA PRO A 21 4.77 8.50 -11.69
C PRO A 21 3.68 8.04 -10.69
N PRO A 22 3.74 8.49 -9.42
CA PRO A 22 4.85 9.22 -8.79
C PRO A 22 6.08 8.34 -8.53
N SER A 23 7.23 8.94 -8.19
CA SER A 23 8.45 8.17 -7.83
C SER A 23 8.20 7.24 -6.65
N ALA A 24 9.02 6.21 -6.50
CA ALA A 24 8.93 5.25 -5.40
C ALA A 24 8.96 5.94 -4.03
N GLU A 25 9.86 6.91 -3.86
CA GLU A 25 10.08 7.65 -2.61
C GLU A 25 8.87 8.51 -2.27
N VAL A 26 8.34 9.23 -3.25
CA VAL A 26 7.13 10.06 -3.05
C VAL A 26 5.94 9.17 -2.72
N LEU A 27 5.76 8.07 -3.45
CA LEU A 27 4.67 7.13 -3.20
C LEU A 27 4.78 6.55 -1.78
N ALA A 28 5.96 6.08 -1.38
CA ALA A 28 6.20 5.51 -0.06
C ALA A 28 5.92 6.52 1.07
N ALA A 29 6.45 7.73 0.96
CA ALA A 29 6.25 8.79 1.95
C ALA A 29 4.77 9.15 2.13
N GLU A 30 4.04 9.32 1.02
CA GLU A 30 2.62 9.66 1.05
C GLU A 30 1.76 8.51 1.59
N LEU A 31 2.04 7.27 1.21
CA LEU A 31 1.32 6.11 1.74
C LEU A 31 1.46 6.00 3.26
N ALA A 32 2.69 6.16 3.77
CA ALA A 32 2.94 6.13 5.20
C ALA A 32 2.26 7.31 5.93
N ALA A 33 2.34 8.52 5.36
CA ALA A 33 1.69 9.71 5.92
C ALA A 33 0.16 9.57 5.98
N LEU A 34 -0.47 9.09 4.91
CA LEU A 34 -1.90 8.84 4.84
C LEU A 34 -2.33 7.77 5.83
N ALA A 35 -1.62 6.63 5.89
CA ALA A 35 -1.93 5.56 6.83
C ALA A 35 -1.91 6.06 8.28
N ARG A 36 -0.85 6.79 8.69
CA ARG A 36 -0.77 7.40 10.03
C ARG A 36 -1.89 8.40 10.28
N ARG A 37 -2.27 9.19 9.26
CA ARG A 37 -3.35 10.18 9.38
C ARG A 37 -4.72 9.53 9.54
N MET A 38 -4.92 8.33 8.97
CA MET A 38 -6.17 7.58 9.08
C MET A 38 -6.29 6.76 10.37
N ASP A 39 -5.19 6.50 11.08
CA ASP A 39 -5.20 5.67 12.31
C ASP A 39 -6.20 6.16 13.38
N PRO A 40 -6.34 7.46 13.68
CA PRO A 40 -7.36 7.92 14.65
C PRO A 40 -8.79 7.57 14.23
N LEU A 41 -9.11 7.68 12.94
CA LEU A 41 -10.42 7.30 12.42
C LEU A 41 -10.61 5.78 12.49
N ALA A 42 -9.60 5.01 12.11
CA ALA A 42 -9.66 3.56 12.19
C ALA A 42 -9.85 3.07 13.63
N GLN A 43 -9.19 3.71 14.61
CA GLN A 43 -9.36 3.44 16.03
C GLN A 43 -10.77 3.76 16.52
N ALA A 44 -11.34 4.89 16.11
CA ALA A 44 -12.73 5.25 16.41
C ALA A 44 -13.73 4.25 15.79
N LEU A 45 -13.36 3.61 14.68
CA LEU A 45 -14.12 2.52 14.05
C LEU A 45 -13.81 1.13 14.64
N GLY A 46 -13.03 1.06 15.73
CA GLY A 46 -12.75 -0.18 16.46
C GLY A 46 -11.58 -1.02 15.92
N GLY A 47 -10.65 -0.42 15.16
CA GLY A 47 -9.54 -1.17 14.58
C GLY A 47 -8.36 -0.34 14.11
N LYS A 48 -7.69 -0.83 13.06
CA LYS A 48 -6.53 -0.22 12.41
C LYS A 48 -6.74 -0.15 10.90
N VAL A 49 -6.01 0.70 10.21
CA VAL A 49 -6.02 0.74 8.74
C VAL A 49 -5.51 -0.60 8.22
N LEU A 50 -6.34 -1.35 7.48
CA LEU A 50 -5.93 -2.60 6.83
C LEU A 50 -5.61 -2.38 5.35
N ARG A 51 -6.36 -1.50 4.69
CA ARG A 51 -6.19 -1.13 3.29
C ARG A 51 -6.88 0.19 3.01
N PHE A 52 -6.43 0.87 1.96
CA PHE A 52 -7.12 2.05 1.45
C PHE A 52 -6.90 2.21 -0.07
N THR A 53 -7.68 3.09 -0.67
CA THR A 53 -7.56 3.42 -2.09
C THR A 53 -7.71 4.92 -2.28
N LEU A 54 -6.86 5.49 -3.12
CA LEU A 54 -7.04 6.83 -3.69
C LEU A 54 -7.29 6.64 -5.19
N ALA A 55 -8.35 7.23 -5.73
CA ALA A 55 -8.66 7.16 -7.15
C ALA A 55 -8.76 8.57 -7.72
N THR A 56 -8.09 8.78 -8.86
CA THR A 56 -8.24 9.94 -9.72
C THR A 56 -9.01 9.55 -10.97
N GLU A 57 -9.16 10.49 -11.90
CA GLU A 57 -9.81 10.23 -13.18
C GLU A 57 -9.11 9.13 -13.98
N ASP A 58 -7.77 9.06 -13.90
CA ASP A 58 -6.94 8.20 -14.74
C ASP A 58 -6.20 7.08 -13.99
N ARG A 59 -6.01 7.24 -12.68
CA ARG A 59 -5.14 6.38 -11.88
C ARG A 59 -5.77 6.01 -10.55
N GLU A 60 -5.39 4.86 -10.03
CA GLU A 60 -5.72 4.45 -8.66
C GLU A 60 -4.46 4.03 -7.93
N VAL A 61 -4.40 4.34 -6.65
CA VAL A 61 -3.43 3.80 -5.70
C VAL A 61 -4.14 2.79 -4.83
N LEU A 62 -3.66 1.55 -4.82
CA LEU A 62 -4.12 0.51 -3.90
C LEU A 62 -3.05 0.30 -2.83
N ALA A 63 -3.43 0.38 -1.57
CA ALA A 63 -2.51 0.19 -0.45
C ALA A 63 -3.04 -0.83 0.55
N VAL A 64 -2.16 -1.71 1.04
CA VAL A 64 -2.45 -2.73 2.06
C VAL A 64 -1.41 -2.58 3.18
N ARG A 65 -1.88 -2.53 4.44
CA ARG A 65 -1.02 -2.49 5.63
C ARG A 65 -0.80 -3.88 6.18
N VAL A 66 0.45 -4.18 6.53
CA VAL A 66 0.90 -5.44 7.13
C VAL A 66 1.83 -5.11 8.29
N GLY A 67 1.36 -5.30 9.52
CA GLY A 67 2.07 -4.82 10.70
C GLY A 67 2.43 -3.33 10.58
N GLU A 68 3.73 -3.05 10.62
CA GLU A 68 4.33 -1.70 10.50
C GLU A 68 4.83 -1.39 9.09
N PHE A 69 4.27 -2.04 8.08
CA PHE A 69 4.64 -1.87 6.68
C PHE A 69 3.44 -1.70 5.78
N LEU A 70 3.68 -1.15 4.60
CA LEU A 70 2.69 -0.90 3.55
C LEU A 70 3.19 -1.44 2.22
N LEU A 71 2.29 -2.14 1.53
CA LEU A 71 2.42 -2.47 0.11
C LEU A 71 1.49 -1.54 -0.67
N GLY A 72 2.04 -0.83 -1.64
CA GLY A 72 1.31 0.12 -2.48
C GLY A 72 1.52 -0.13 -3.96
N ALA A 73 0.50 0.07 -4.78
CA ALA A 73 0.62 0.01 -6.24
C ALA A 73 -0.22 1.09 -6.93
N VAL A 74 0.36 1.70 -7.96
CA VAL A 74 -0.29 2.64 -8.88
C VAL A 74 -0.74 1.87 -10.12
N VAL A 75 -2.02 1.99 -10.44
CA VAL A 75 -2.63 1.33 -11.59
C VAL A 75 -3.41 2.34 -12.43
N HIS A 76 -3.41 2.17 -13.75
CA HIS A 76 -4.34 2.88 -14.61
C HIS A 76 -5.78 2.45 -14.33
N ARG A 77 -6.69 3.42 -14.35
CA ARG A 77 -8.12 3.17 -14.27
C ARG A 77 -8.57 2.34 -15.47
N GLY A 78 -9.40 1.32 -15.24
CA GLY A 78 -9.83 0.37 -16.27
C GLY A 78 -8.93 -0.87 -16.42
N LEU A 79 -7.74 -0.90 -15.83
CA LEU A 79 -7.02 -2.17 -15.59
C LEU A 79 -7.73 -2.99 -14.50
N ASN A 80 -7.43 -4.28 -14.42
CA ASN A 80 -8.03 -5.20 -13.45
C ASN A 80 -7.56 -4.91 -12.01
N ARG A 81 -8.12 -3.84 -11.41
CA ARG A 81 -7.92 -3.41 -10.02
C ARG A 81 -8.13 -4.57 -9.04
N LYS A 82 -9.13 -5.41 -9.31
CA LYS A 82 -9.47 -6.56 -8.46
C LYS A 82 -8.29 -7.53 -8.39
N ALA A 83 -7.67 -7.85 -9.52
CA ALA A 83 -6.50 -8.73 -9.56
C ALA A 83 -5.31 -8.13 -8.79
N VAL A 84 -5.02 -6.84 -8.98
CA VAL A 84 -3.90 -6.18 -8.27
C VAL A 84 -4.15 -6.13 -6.76
N GLY A 85 -5.35 -5.74 -6.33
CA GLY A 85 -5.68 -5.73 -4.90
C GLY A 85 -5.63 -7.13 -4.25
N GLN A 86 -6.04 -8.17 -4.99
CA GLN A 86 -5.91 -9.56 -4.54
C GLN A 86 -4.44 -9.99 -4.42
N GLU A 87 -3.59 -9.61 -5.39
CA GLU A 87 -2.16 -9.92 -5.32
C GLU A 87 -1.49 -9.23 -4.13
N LEU A 88 -1.74 -7.94 -3.92
CA LEU A 88 -1.21 -7.20 -2.77
C LEU A 88 -1.65 -7.85 -1.44
N SER A 89 -2.91 -8.27 -1.35
CA SER A 89 -3.42 -8.96 -0.16
C SER A 89 -2.76 -10.33 0.06
N ARG A 90 -2.44 -11.05 -1.03
CA ARG A 90 -1.74 -12.33 -0.96
C ARG A 90 -0.29 -12.16 -0.50
N ILE A 91 0.42 -11.19 -1.06
CA ILE A 91 1.80 -10.87 -0.64
C ILE A 91 1.81 -10.46 0.83
N ALA A 92 0.85 -9.63 1.23
CA ALA A 92 0.67 -9.21 2.61
C ALA A 92 0.53 -10.39 3.58
N LEU A 93 -0.34 -11.35 3.26
CA LEU A 93 -0.53 -12.55 4.07
C LEU A 93 0.76 -13.38 4.19
N ARG A 94 1.49 -13.56 3.08
CA ARG A 94 2.75 -14.30 3.07
C ARG A 94 3.83 -13.63 3.92
N LEU A 95 3.87 -12.29 3.95
CA LEU A 95 4.79 -11.54 4.80
C LEU A 95 4.45 -11.72 6.29
N GLU A 96 3.16 -11.70 6.65
CA GLU A 96 2.75 -11.99 8.04
C GLU A 96 3.12 -13.41 8.47
N GLU A 97 2.95 -14.39 7.59
CA GLU A 97 3.30 -15.80 7.86
C GLU A 97 4.82 -15.95 8.04
N ALA A 98 5.61 -15.42 7.11
CA ALA A 98 7.07 -15.51 7.17
C ALA A 98 7.66 -14.89 8.44
N TRP A 99 7.07 -13.81 8.97
CA TRP A 99 7.51 -13.19 10.22
C TRP A 99 7.03 -13.87 11.49
N ARG A 100 6.03 -14.77 11.43
CA ARG A 100 5.66 -15.59 12.59
C ARG A 100 6.56 -16.81 12.76
N GLU A 101 7.25 -17.23 11.70
CA GLU A 101 8.07 -18.45 11.66
C GLU A 101 9.56 -18.20 11.93
N GLY A 102 10.02 -16.94 11.94
CA GLY A 102 11.40 -16.53 12.26
C GLY A 102 11.53 -15.88 13.63
#